data_AF-U2TG73-F1
#
_entry.id   AF-U2TG73-F1
#
_cell.length_a   1.000
_cell.length_b   1.000
_cell.length_c   1.000
_cell.angle_alpha   90.00
_cell.angle_beta   90.00
_cell.angle_gamma   90.00
#
_symmetry.space_group_name_H-M   'P 1'
#
loop_
_entity.id
_entity.type
_entity.pdbx_description
1 polymer ?
#
loop_
_entity_poly.entity_id
_entity_poly.type
_entity_poly.pdbx_seq_one_letter_code
_entity_poly.pdbx_strand_id
1 'polypeptide(L)'
;MNDYEKYRQVRKEAAATGLLLLVLIAAWILLGFGLAQVDVELFGLPLWVWTSTVGFWLFAVAGVAVLVRIVFCDMDLEGGGPRG
;
A
#
# COMPACT_ATOMS: atom_id res chain seq x y z
N MET A 1 11.36 24.93 7.82
CA MET A 1 10.92 24.32 6.55
C MET A 1 9.97 25.28 5.85
N ASN A 2 10.25 25.65 4.61
CA ASN A 2 9.42 26.58 3.84
C ASN A 2 8.13 25.87 3.36
N ASP A 3 7.01 26.58 3.17
CA ASP A 3 5.72 25.97 2.77
C ASP A 3 5.82 25.19 1.46
N TYR A 4 6.72 25.62 0.58
CA TYR A 4 7.05 24.94 -0.67
C TYR A 4 7.65 23.53 -0.46
N GLU A 5 8.49 23.36 0.56
CA GLU A 5 9.13 22.07 0.88
C GLU A 5 8.11 21.09 1.46
N LYS A 6 7.22 21.57 2.34
CA LYS A 6 6.08 20.80 2.85
C LYS A 6 5.16 20.32 1.71
N TYR A 7 4.79 21.22 0.79
CA TYR A 7 3.96 20.86 -0.37
C TYR A 7 4.61 19.80 -1.26
N ARG A 8 5.93 19.92 -1.48
CA ARG A 8 6.68 18.95 -2.29
C ARG A 8 6.77 17.58 -1.62
N GLN A 9 6.86 17.54 -0.30
CA GLN A 9 6.88 16.30 0.47
C GLN A 9 5.53 15.59 0.42
N VAL A 10 4.43 16.31 0.71
CA VAL A 10 3.06 15.77 0.61
C VAL A 10 2.77 15.21 -0.78
N ARG A 11 3.21 15.90 -1.85
CA ARG A 11 3.04 15.39 -3.23
C ARG A 11 3.80 14.09 -3.48
N LYS A 12 4.98 13.90 -2.88
CA LYS A 12 5.75 12.65 -3.01
C LYS A 12 5.07 11.52 -2.25
N GLU A 13 4.56 11.78 -1.06
CA GLU A 13 3.85 10.80 -0.23
C GLU A 13 2.54 10.34 -0.91
N ALA A 14 1.78 11.29 -1.46
CA ALA A 14 0.57 10.98 -2.23
C ALA A 14 0.88 10.16 -3.49
N ALA A 15 1.94 10.51 -4.22
CA ALA A 15 2.35 9.78 -5.42
C ALA A 15 2.78 8.35 -5.09
N ALA A 16 3.54 8.15 -4.02
CA ALA A 16 3.98 6.83 -3.59
C ALA A 16 2.82 5.97 -3.05
N THR A 17 1.87 6.58 -2.34
CA THR A 17 0.63 5.91 -1.90
C THR A 17 -0.21 5.48 -3.10
N GLY A 18 -0.35 6.35 -4.11
CA GLY A 18 -1.03 6.02 -5.36
C GLY A 18 -0.33 4.90 -6.14
N LEU A 19 1.00 4.88 -6.17
CA LEU A 19 1.77 3.79 -6.77
C LEU A 19 1.54 2.46 -6.05
N LEU A 20 1.55 2.46 -4.71
CA LEU A 20 1.25 1.25 -3.93
C LEU A 20 -0.16 0.72 -4.23
N LEU A 21 -1.14 1.61 -4.31
CA LEU A 21 -2.51 1.25 -4.68
C LEU A 21 -2.56 0.56 -6.05
N LEU A 22 -1.86 1.11 -7.06
CA LEU A 22 -1.78 0.50 -8.39
C LEU A 22 -1.14 -0.89 -8.35
N VAL A 23 -0.06 -1.05 -7.58
CA VAL A 23 0.60 -2.35 -7.40
C VAL A 23 -0.34 -3.35 -6.72
N LEU A 24 -1.11 -2.93 -5.72
CA LEU A 24 -2.11 -3.76 -5.06
C LEU A 24 -3.20 -4.20 -6.03
N ILE A 25 -3.75 -3.28 -6.83
CA ILE A 25 -4.76 -3.61 -7.84
C ILE A 25 -4.21 -4.65 -8.83
N ALA A 26 -3.00 -4.43 -9.34
CA ALA A 26 -2.37 -5.37 -10.27
C ALA A 26 -2.13 -6.75 -9.63
N ALA A 27 -1.61 -6.79 -8.40
CA ALA A 27 -1.40 -8.03 -7.66
C ALA A 27 -2.73 -8.78 -7.41
N TRP A 28 -3.79 -8.05 -7.05
CA TRP A 28 -5.11 -8.65 -6.85
C TRP A 28 -5.68 -9.24 -8.14
N ILE A 29 -5.55 -8.56 -9.27
CA ILE A 29 -5.97 -9.08 -10.58
C ILE A 29 -5.22 -10.37 -10.92
N LEU A 30 -3.90 -10.41 -10.68
CA LEU A 30 -3.08 -11.61 -10.93
C LEU A 30 -3.45 -12.78 -10.01
N LEU A 31 -3.65 -12.53 -8.72
CA LEU A 31 -4.03 -13.55 -7.74
C LEU A 31 -5.47 -14.06 -7.96
N GLY A 32 -6.40 -13.17 -8.32
CA GLY A 32 -7.79 -13.51 -8.59
C GLY A 32 -7.96 -14.22 -9.93
N PHE A 33 -7.66 -13.55 -11.04
CA PHE A 33 -7.91 -14.08 -12.38
C PHE A 33 -6.85 -15.08 -12.84
N GLY A 34 -5.58 -14.90 -12.43
CA GLY A 34 -4.49 -15.79 -12.84
C GLY A 34 -4.58 -17.18 -12.22
N LEU A 35 -5.14 -17.30 -11.01
CA LEU A 35 -5.37 -18.60 -10.36
C LEU A 35 -6.81 -19.11 -10.53
N ALA A 36 -7.73 -18.32 -11.10
CA ALA A 36 -9.11 -18.77 -11.33
C ALA A 36 -9.20 -19.98 -12.29
N GLN A 37 -8.18 -20.22 -13.11
CA GLN A 37 -8.10 -21.38 -14.01
C GLN A 37 -7.51 -22.64 -13.33
N VAL A 38 -7.14 -22.56 -12.06
CA VAL A 38 -6.52 -23.67 -11.31
C VAL A 38 -7.59 -24.39 -10.50
N ASP A 39 -7.95 -25.60 -10.92
CA ASP A 39 -8.91 -26.52 -10.24
C ASP A 39 -8.29 -27.20 -8.99
N VAL A 40 -7.61 -26.43 -8.16
CA VAL A 40 -7.11 -26.91 -6.86
C VAL A 40 -8.05 -26.39 -5.79
N GLU A 41 -8.64 -27.30 -5.01
CA GLU A 41 -9.53 -26.96 -3.92
C GLU A 41 -8.86 -27.20 -2.56
N LEU A 42 -9.02 -26.23 -1.66
CA LEU A 42 -8.58 -26.28 -0.26
C LEU A 42 -9.81 -26.09 0.63
N PHE A 43 -10.10 -27.11 1.44
CA PHE A 43 -11.30 -27.15 2.30
C PHE A 43 -12.63 -26.99 1.53
N GLY A 44 -12.70 -27.47 0.28
CA GLY A 44 -13.90 -27.35 -0.57
C GLY A 44 -14.11 -25.95 -1.16
N LEU A 45 -13.12 -25.07 -1.03
CA LEU A 45 -13.07 -23.76 -1.69
C LEU A 45 -11.91 -23.72 -2.67
N PRO A 46 -12.08 -23.16 -3.87
CA PRO A 46 -11.02 -23.10 -4.85
C PRO A 46 -9.85 -22.22 -4.37
N LEU A 47 -8.62 -22.60 -4.73
CA LEU A 47 -7.36 -22.01 -4.26
C LEU A 47 -7.27 -20.50 -4.52
N TRP A 48 -7.89 -20.03 -5.61
CA TRP A 48 -7.95 -18.60 -5.94
C TRP A 48 -8.64 -17.79 -4.84
N VAL A 49 -9.63 -18.34 -4.13
CA VAL A 49 -10.31 -17.64 -3.01
C VAL A 49 -9.35 -17.41 -1.85
N TRP A 50 -8.58 -18.44 -1.48
CA TRP A 50 -7.61 -18.35 -0.39
C TRP A 50 -6.47 -17.39 -0.71
N THR A 51 -5.94 -17.48 -1.92
CA THR A 51 -4.84 -16.61 -2.38
C THR A 51 -5.28 -15.17 -2.59
N SER A 52 -6.52 -14.93 -3.04
CA SER A 52 -7.11 -13.58 -3.16
C SER A 52 -7.48 -12.96 -1.82
N THR A 53 -7.72 -13.76 -0.79
CA THR A 53 -8.15 -13.26 0.53
C THR A 53 -6.97 -13.16 1.48
N VAL A 54 -6.36 -14.31 1.82
CA VAL A 54 -5.25 -14.39 2.77
C VAL A 54 -3.95 -13.91 2.14
N GLY A 55 -3.68 -14.35 0.90
CA GLY A 55 -2.48 -13.95 0.17
C GLY A 55 -2.45 -12.45 -0.11
N PHE A 56 -3.57 -11.90 -0.59
CA PHE A 56 -3.70 -10.46 -0.82
C PHE A 56 -3.62 -9.64 0.47
N TRP A 57 -4.24 -10.11 1.56
CA TRP A 57 -4.16 -9.43 2.86
C TRP A 57 -2.70 -9.32 3.34
N LEU A 58 -1.95 -10.42 3.30
CA LEU A 58 -0.53 -10.41 3.65
C LEU A 58 0.28 -9.47 2.74
N PHE A 59 -0.01 -9.47 1.44
CA PHE A 59 0.65 -8.59 0.48
C PHE A 59 0.33 -7.12 0.74
N ALA A 60 -0.91 -6.78 1.08
CA ALA A 60 -1.33 -5.44 1.46
C ALA A 60 -0.64 -4.96 2.74
N VAL A 61 -0.61 -5.79 3.78
CA VAL A 61 0.10 -5.46 5.04
C VAL A 61 1.58 -5.23 4.80
N ALA A 62 2.23 -6.10 4.02
CA ALA A 62 3.63 -5.94 3.66
C ALA A 62 3.87 -4.66 2.85
N GLY A 63 3.01 -4.39 1.85
CA GLY A 63 3.07 -3.19 1.03
C GLY A 63 2.93 -1.91 1.84
N VAL A 64 2.00 -1.87 2.80
CA VAL A 64 1.85 -0.75 3.73
C VAL A 64 3.07 -0.62 4.64
N ALA A 65 3.59 -1.71 5.21
CA ALA A 65 4.78 -1.68 6.05
C ALA A 65 6.02 -1.13 5.29
N VAL A 66 6.17 -1.51 4.01
CA VAL A 66 7.21 -0.98 3.12
C VAL A 66 6.99 0.51 2.85
N LEU A 67 5.76 0.92 2.56
CA LEU A 67 5.42 2.32 2.35
C LEU A 67 5.73 3.18 3.59
N VAL A 68 5.34 2.74 4.77
CA VAL A 68 5.66 3.44 6.03
C VAL A 68 7.16 3.57 6.23
N ARG A 69 7.96 2.55 5.90
CA ARG A 69 9.42 2.61 6.09
C ARG A 69 10.18 3.42 5.05
N ILE A 70 9.69 3.47 3.80
CA ILE A 70 10.42 4.09 2.69
C ILE A 70 9.94 5.52 2.41
N VAL A 71 8.63 5.78 2.59
CA VAL A 71 7.98 6.99 2.10
C VAL A 71 7.64 7.95 3.23
N PHE A 72 7.14 7.43 4.36
CA PHE A 72 6.83 8.27 5.50
C PHE A 72 8.12 8.69 6.19
N CYS A 73 8.60 9.87 5.81
CA CYS A 73 9.64 10.58 6.53
C CYS A 73 8.97 11.33 7.68
N ASP A 74 9.48 11.15 8.90
CA ASP A 74 8.93 11.77 10.11
C ASP A 74 8.99 13.30 9.96
N MET A 75 7.83 13.93 9.79
CA MET A 75 7.73 15.38 9.74
C MET A 75 7.58 15.88 11.16
N ASP A 76 8.60 16.59 11.65
CA ASP A 76 8.53 17.22 12.96
C ASP A 76 7.36 18.22 13.00
N LEU A 77 6.47 18.06 13.98
CA LEU A 77 5.27 18.86 14.19
C LEU A 77 5.58 20.18 14.93
N GLU A 78 6.82 20.67 14.89
CA GLU A 78 7.16 22.00 15.42
C GLU A 78 6.50 23.12 14.60
N GLY A 79 5.22 23.34 14.88
CA GLY A 79 4.51 24.61 14.74
C GLY A 79 4.85 25.53 15.91
N GLY A 80 6.13 25.83 16.10
CA GLY A 80 6.58 26.92 16.96
C GLY A 80 6.33 28.27 16.28
N GLY A 81 5.06 28.66 16.11
CA GLY A 81 4.72 30.05 15.82
C GLY A 81 5.22 30.93 16.97
N PRO A 82 5.78 32.12 16.71
CA PRO A 82 6.28 32.98 17.77
C PRO A 82 5.12 33.28 18.74
N ARG A 83 5.29 32.93 20.02
CA ARG A 83 4.47 33.46 21.10
C ARG A 83 4.85 34.94 21.23
N GLY A 84 4.12 35.79 20.52
CA GLY A 84 4.13 37.25 20.65
C GLY A 84 2.73 37.73 20.96
#